data_AF-A0A970D0I0-F1
#
_entry.id   AF-A0A970D0I0-F1
#
_cell.length_a   1.000
_cell.length_b   1.000
_cell.length_c   1.000
_cell.angle_alpha   90.00
_cell.angle_beta   90.00
_cell.angle_gamma   90.00
#
_symmetry.space_group_name_H-M   'P 1'
#
loop_
_entity.id
_entity.type
_entity.pdbx_description
1 polymer ?
#
loop_
_entity_poly.entity_id
_entity_poly.type
_entity_poly.pdbx_seq_one_letter_code
_entity_poly.pdbx_strand_id
1 'polypeptide(L)'
;MSKTVDVTDHDERIETANAADSDVSIATADVADSDGSIKTADVTDPNSYYEIKMDLLKQILSINEEILSNPDDWESYKTHLSARESIIRKLQELDDAFGVDVIRCCPRSQIVEMDRMLNLILALDKDIIAVIDENRQKILASLKATVREKKITGYGNPVGHSGKYLDSKE
;
A
#
# COMPACT_ATOMS: atom_id res chain seq x y z
N MET A 1 -74.26 -34.42 8.43
CA MET A 1 -74.61 -35.09 7.16
C MET A 1 -73.41 -34.92 6.24
N SER A 2 -72.52 -35.92 6.20
CA SER A 2 -72.33 -36.83 5.04
C SER A 2 -71.84 -36.05 3.80
N LYS A 3 -70.63 -36.27 3.28
CA LYS A 3 -70.19 -37.52 2.63
C LYS A 3 -68.67 -37.49 2.38
N THR A 4 -68.00 -38.59 2.71
CA THR A 4 -66.76 -39.11 2.08
C THR A 4 -67.08 -39.69 0.70
N VAL A 5 -66.16 -39.59 -0.29
CA VAL A 5 -65.85 -40.63 -1.30
C VAL A 5 -64.45 -40.38 -1.94
N ASP A 6 -63.59 -41.40 -1.81
CA ASP A 6 -62.52 -42.00 -2.68
C ASP A 6 -61.87 -41.23 -3.85
N VAL A 7 -60.52 -41.15 -3.93
CA VAL A 7 -59.49 -42.13 -4.41
C VAL A 7 -59.49 -42.33 -5.94
N THR A 8 -58.35 -42.02 -6.60
CA THR A 8 -57.69 -42.85 -7.63
C THR A 8 -56.29 -42.34 -7.97
N ASP A 9 -55.32 -43.26 -7.95
CA ASP A 9 -53.94 -43.19 -8.47
C ASP A 9 -53.86 -42.91 -9.97
N HIS A 10 -52.80 -42.21 -10.43
CA HIS A 10 -51.97 -42.76 -11.52
C HIS A 10 -50.57 -42.15 -11.57
N ASP A 11 -49.65 -43.09 -11.77
CA ASP A 11 -48.20 -43.05 -11.76
C ASP A 11 -47.71 -42.83 -13.20
N GLU A 12 -46.95 -41.77 -13.50
CA GLU A 12 -46.16 -41.72 -14.74
C GLU A 12 -44.77 -41.14 -14.50
N ARG A 13 -43.81 -42.07 -14.54
CA ARG A 13 -42.37 -41.89 -14.70
C ARG A 13 -42.03 -40.95 -15.85
N ILE A 14 -41.09 -40.03 -15.63
CA ILE A 14 -40.31 -39.43 -16.72
C ILE A 14 -38.85 -39.84 -16.52
N GLU A 15 -38.37 -40.65 -17.46
CA GLU A 15 -37.01 -41.12 -17.61
C GLU A 15 -36.43 -40.48 -18.90
N THR A 16 -35.11 -40.29 -18.93
CA THR A 16 -34.22 -39.97 -20.09
C THR A 16 -34.22 -38.51 -20.60
N ALA A 17 -33.17 -37.96 -21.21
CA ALA A 17 -31.70 -38.11 -21.20
C ALA A 17 -31.14 -37.01 -22.15
N ASN A 18 -30.03 -36.38 -21.76
CA ASN A 18 -28.93 -35.81 -22.56
C ASN A 18 -29.12 -35.04 -23.90
N ALA A 19 -28.60 -33.79 -23.87
CA ALA A 19 -27.46 -33.22 -24.62
C ALA A 19 -27.60 -32.60 -26.03
N ALA A 20 -26.67 -31.63 -26.24
CA ALA A 20 -26.29 -30.83 -27.43
C ALA A 20 -27.09 -29.52 -27.64
N ASP A 21 -26.55 -28.34 -27.97
CA ASP A 21 -25.19 -27.88 -28.30
C ASP A 21 -25.25 -26.34 -28.31
N SER A 22 -24.22 -25.62 -27.86
CA SER A 22 -23.97 -24.22 -28.31
C SER A 22 -22.57 -23.78 -27.91
N ASP A 23 -21.62 -24.02 -28.80
CA ASP A 23 -20.31 -23.36 -28.85
C ASP A 23 -20.47 -21.84 -28.95
N VAL A 24 -19.96 -21.11 -27.95
CA VAL A 24 -19.52 -19.72 -28.14
C VAL A 24 -18.13 -19.59 -27.54
N SER A 25 -17.14 -19.74 -28.42
CA SER A 25 -15.75 -19.40 -28.18
C SER A 25 -15.60 -17.90 -27.96
N ILE A 26 -15.19 -17.50 -26.75
CA ILE A 26 -14.57 -16.19 -26.53
C ILE A 26 -13.21 -16.46 -25.90
N ALA A 27 -12.19 -16.41 -26.76
CA ALA A 27 -10.80 -16.37 -26.32
C ALA A 27 -10.56 -15.05 -25.61
N THR A 28 -10.32 -15.08 -24.30
CA THR A 28 -9.69 -13.97 -23.58
C THR A 28 -8.25 -14.35 -23.31
N ALA A 29 -7.36 -13.53 -23.87
CA ALA A 29 -5.93 -13.62 -23.74
C ALA A 29 -5.50 -13.66 -22.27
N ASP A 30 -4.67 -14.65 -21.98
CA ASP A 30 -3.98 -14.86 -20.72
C ASP A 30 -2.92 -13.75 -20.57
N VAL A 31 -3.29 -12.67 -19.87
CA VAL A 31 -2.32 -11.67 -19.40
C VAL A 31 -1.86 -12.16 -18.04
N ALA A 32 -0.65 -12.72 -18.03
CA ALA A 32 0.07 -13.07 -16.84
C ALA A 32 0.35 -11.81 -16.00
N ASP A 33 -0.46 -11.58 -14.97
CA ASP A 33 -0.06 -10.78 -13.83
C ASP A 33 0.24 -11.74 -12.67
N SER A 34 1.43 -11.56 -12.10
CA SER A 34 1.93 -12.35 -10.97
C SER A 34 1.05 -12.10 -9.75
N ASP A 35 0.02 -12.93 -9.62
CA ASP A 35 -0.86 -12.99 -8.46
C ASP A 35 -0.03 -13.41 -7.24
N GLY A 36 0.28 -12.43 -6.39
CA GLY A 36 0.68 -12.64 -5.01
C GLY A 36 -0.50 -13.15 -4.21
N SER A 37 -1.02 -14.30 -4.64
CA SER A 37 -2.20 -14.96 -4.12
C SER A 37 -2.08 -15.04 -2.60
N ILE A 38 -3.12 -14.60 -1.91
CA ILE A 38 -3.34 -14.87 -0.49
C ILE A 38 -3.44 -16.40 -0.38
N LYS A 39 -2.29 -17.07 -0.28
CA LYS A 39 -2.22 -18.53 -0.39
C LYS A 39 -2.98 -19.14 0.79
N THR A 40 -4.05 -19.87 0.47
CA THR A 40 -4.62 -20.97 1.27
C THR A 40 -5.23 -20.64 2.64
N ALA A 41 -5.40 -19.36 2.99
CA ALA A 41 -6.10 -18.98 4.21
C ALA A 41 -7.60 -19.28 4.09
N ASP A 42 -8.20 -19.85 5.13
CA ASP A 42 -9.66 -19.94 5.22
C ASP A 42 -10.20 -18.53 5.39
N VAL A 43 -10.69 -17.95 4.30
CA VAL A 43 -11.20 -16.58 4.22
C VAL A 43 -12.46 -16.38 5.09
N THR A 44 -12.97 -17.46 5.72
CA THR A 44 -14.08 -17.40 6.67
C THR A 44 -13.64 -17.41 8.13
N ASP A 45 -12.35 -17.63 8.42
CA ASP A 45 -11.82 -17.71 9.79
C ASP A 45 -11.36 -16.32 10.32
N PRO A 46 -12.01 -15.77 11.36
CA PRO A 46 -11.60 -14.51 11.97
C PRO A 46 -10.18 -14.53 12.56
N ASN A 47 -9.67 -15.70 12.98
CA ASN A 47 -8.31 -15.81 13.50
C ASN A 47 -7.28 -15.69 12.37
N SER A 48 -7.53 -16.34 11.23
CA SER A 48 -6.68 -16.19 10.04
C SER A 48 -6.59 -14.73 9.60
N TYR A 49 -7.73 -14.01 9.56
CA TYR A 49 -7.73 -12.57 9.29
C TYR A 49 -6.84 -11.79 10.26
N TYR A 50 -7.01 -12.03 11.57
CA TYR A 50 -6.23 -11.36 12.61
C TYR A 50 -4.73 -11.59 12.44
N GLU A 51 -4.30 -12.84 12.24
CA GLU A 51 -2.88 -13.19 12.11
C GLU A 51 -2.25 -12.52 10.89
N ILE A 52 -2.92 -12.57 9.72
CA ILE A 52 -2.42 -11.96 8.49
C ILE A 52 -2.38 -10.43 8.63
N LYS A 53 -3.45 -9.81 9.14
CA LYS A 53 -3.51 -8.37 9.35
C LYS A 53 -2.40 -7.90 10.28
N MET A 54 -2.19 -8.63 11.37
CA MET A 54 -1.18 -8.28 12.36
C MET A 54 0.25 -8.42 11.81
N ASP A 55 0.51 -9.42 10.97
CA ASP A 55 1.80 -9.56 10.29
C ASP A 55 2.08 -8.38 9.34
N LEU A 56 1.09 -8.01 8.52
CA LEU A 56 1.20 -6.84 7.62
C LEU A 56 1.44 -5.54 8.40
N LEU A 57 0.74 -5.33 9.51
CA LEU A 57 0.96 -4.17 10.38
C LEU A 57 2.38 -4.15 10.97
N LYS A 58 2.92 -5.30 11.39
CA LYS A 58 4.31 -5.41 11.87
C LYS A 58 5.33 -5.11 10.78
N GLN A 59 5.05 -5.49 9.53
CA GLN A 59 5.93 -5.14 8.41
C GLN A 59 5.96 -3.61 8.20
N ILE A 60 4.81 -2.92 8.30
CA ILE A 60 4.79 -1.45 8.26
C ILE A 60 5.58 -0.86 9.42
N LEU A 61 5.42 -1.40 10.64
CA LEU A 61 6.15 -0.94 11.82
C LEU A 61 7.67 -1.03 11.61
N SER A 62 8.16 -2.16 11.09
CA SER A 62 9.59 -2.37 10.79
C SER A 62 10.11 -1.32 9.81
N ILE A 63 9.36 -1.02 8.74
CA ILE A 63 9.74 0.02 7.78
C ILE A 63 9.80 1.40 8.44
N ASN A 64 8.84 1.72 9.29
CA ASN A 64 8.83 2.99 10.01
C ASN A 64 10.05 3.11 10.94
N GLU A 65 10.44 2.04 11.62
CA GLU A 65 11.64 2.00 12.47
C GLU A 65 12.93 2.15 11.64
N GLU A 66 13.00 1.58 10.44
CA GLU A 66 14.13 1.77 9.51
C GLU A 66 14.29 3.24 9.10
N ILE A 67 13.19 3.89 8.72
CA ILE A 67 13.18 5.32 8.33
C ILE A 67 13.65 6.19 9.50
N LEU A 68 13.16 5.91 10.72
CA LEU A 68 13.53 6.67 11.91
C LEU A 68 14.97 6.42 12.36
N SER A 69 15.51 5.23 12.09
CA SER A 69 16.89 4.89 12.46
C SER A 69 17.92 5.61 11.59
N ASN A 70 17.58 5.89 10.33
CA ASN A 70 18.47 6.54 9.37
C ASN A 70 17.80 7.73 8.66
N PRO A 71 17.48 8.83 9.38
CA PRO A 71 16.70 9.92 8.82
C PRO A 71 17.47 10.78 7.80
N ASP A 72 18.79 10.64 7.72
CA ASP A 72 19.62 11.32 6.73
C ASP A 72 19.76 10.54 5.42
N ASP A 73 19.35 9.27 5.40
CA ASP A 73 19.35 8.41 4.20
C ASP A 73 18.09 8.65 3.36
N TRP A 74 17.96 9.86 2.82
CA TRP A 74 16.81 10.24 1.99
C TRP A 74 16.79 9.51 0.63
N GLU A 75 17.90 8.87 0.23
CA GLU A 75 17.98 8.09 -1.01
C GLU A 75 17.15 6.81 -0.92
N SER A 76 17.10 6.16 0.25
CA SER A 76 16.33 4.94 0.48
C SER A 76 14.83 5.19 0.70
N TYR A 77 14.42 6.43 1.00
CA TYR A 77 13.02 6.77 1.28
C TYR A 77 12.06 6.33 0.19
N LYS A 78 12.43 6.49 -1.08
CA LYS A 78 11.60 6.07 -2.20
C LYS A 78 11.29 4.56 -2.14
N THR A 79 12.29 3.76 -1.80
CA THR A 79 12.15 2.30 -1.68
C THR A 79 11.27 1.94 -0.50
N HIS A 80 11.53 2.53 0.69
CA HIS A 80 10.72 2.28 1.88
C HIS A 80 9.25 2.68 1.70
N LEU A 81 8.99 3.85 1.12
CA LEU A 81 7.62 4.33 0.85
C LEU A 81 6.89 3.44 -0.16
N SER A 82 7.58 2.97 -1.20
CA SER A 82 7.00 2.05 -2.20
C SER A 82 6.66 0.68 -1.56
N ALA A 83 7.53 0.17 -0.70
CA ALA A 83 7.28 -1.06 0.05
C ALA A 83 6.06 -0.91 0.98
N ARG A 84 5.98 0.22 1.68
CA ARG A 84 4.84 0.56 2.56
C ARG A 84 3.53 0.64 1.78
N GLU A 85 3.52 1.31 0.62
CA GLU A 85 2.34 1.40 -0.25
C GLU A 85 1.89 0.01 -0.74
N SER A 86 2.84 -0.88 -1.06
CA SER A 86 2.53 -2.28 -1.38
C SER A 86 1.83 -3.01 -0.23
N ILE A 87 2.30 -2.83 1.02
CA ILE A 87 1.68 -3.45 2.19
C ILE A 87 0.29 -2.85 2.48
N ILE A 88 0.12 -1.54 2.31
CA ILE A 88 -1.19 -0.88 2.45
C ILE A 88 -2.20 -1.46 1.46
N ARG A 89 -1.80 -1.71 0.20
CA ARG A 89 -2.66 -2.40 -0.77
C ARG A 89 -3.04 -3.80 -0.31
N LYS A 90 -2.08 -4.58 0.19
CA LYS A 90 -2.38 -5.91 0.75
C LYS A 90 -3.34 -5.87 1.95
N LEU A 91 -3.23 -4.85 2.80
CA LEU A 91 -4.18 -4.66 3.92
C LEU A 91 -5.60 -4.37 3.40
N GLN A 92 -5.73 -3.57 2.34
CA GLN A 92 -7.02 -3.29 1.70
C GLN A 92 -7.60 -4.55 1.05
N GLU A 93 -6.78 -5.26 0.27
CA GLU A 93 -7.15 -6.54 -0.35
C GLU A 93 -7.58 -7.58 0.69
N LEU A 94 -6.92 -7.61 1.86
CA LEU A 94 -7.28 -8.48 2.97
C LEU A 94 -8.66 -8.14 3.55
N ASP A 95 -8.92 -6.84 3.78
CA ASP A 95 -10.20 -6.36 4.30
C ASP A 95 -11.34 -6.67 3.31
N ASP A 96 -11.09 -6.53 2.01
CA ASP A 96 -12.04 -6.85 0.94
C ASP A 96 -12.28 -8.36 0.82
N ALA A 97 -11.24 -9.18 0.96
CA ALA A 97 -11.33 -10.64 0.83
C ALA A 97 -12.15 -11.28 1.96
N PHE A 98 -11.89 -10.93 3.22
CA PHE A 98 -12.58 -11.52 4.37
C PHE A 98 -13.98 -10.92 4.59
N GLY A 99 -14.18 -9.67 4.17
CA GLY A 99 -15.45 -8.98 4.32
C GLY A 99 -15.83 -8.60 5.76
N VAL A 100 -16.75 -7.65 5.88
CA VAL A 100 -17.08 -7.00 7.17
C VAL A 100 -17.61 -7.97 8.22
N ASP A 101 -18.31 -9.02 7.81
CA ASP A 101 -18.94 -9.96 8.75
C ASP A 101 -17.92 -10.85 9.46
N VAL A 102 -16.88 -11.31 8.75
CA VAL A 102 -15.79 -12.09 9.37
C VAL A 102 -14.96 -11.20 10.30
N ILE A 103 -14.65 -9.97 9.87
CA ILE A 103 -13.92 -8.99 10.69
C ILE A 103 -14.66 -8.68 11.99
N ARG A 104 -16.00 -8.59 11.96
CA ARG A 104 -16.84 -8.38 13.16
C ARG A 104 -16.85 -9.57 14.10
N CYS A 105 -16.55 -10.77 13.60
CA CYS A 105 -16.47 -11.98 14.42
C CYS A 105 -15.13 -12.10 15.17
N CYS A 106 -14.15 -11.23 14.90
CA CYS A 106 -12.90 -11.21 15.67
C CYS A 106 -13.17 -10.95 17.17
N PRO A 107 -12.55 -11.73 18.07
CA PRO A 107 -12.54 -11.44 19.49
C PRO A 107 -12.17 -9.98 19.82
N ARG A 108 -12.83 -9.40 20.81
CA ARG A 108 -12.58 -8.00 21.21
C ARG A 108 -11.13 -7.73 21.58
N SER A 109 -10.42 -8.70 22.17
CA SER A 109 -8.99 -8.57 22.48
C SER A 109 -8.14 -8.38 21.23
N GLN A 110 -8.43 -9.13 20.16
CA GLN A 110 -7.74 -9.03 18.88
C GLN A 110 -8.01 -7.69 18.20
N ILE A 111 -9.27 -7.23 18.21
CA ILE A 111 -9.64 -5.92 17.66
C ILE A 111 -8.87 -4.80 18.37
N VAL A 112 -8.85 -4.81 19.71
CA VAL A 112 -8.12 -3.83 20.51
C VAL A 112 -6.61 -3.88 20.23
N GLU A 113 -6.05 -5.06 20.01
CA GLU A 113 -4.63 -5.22 19.67
C GLU A 113 -4.30 -4.67 18.29
N MET A 114 -5.11 -4.96 17.28
CA MET A 114 -4.99 -4.39 15.93
C MET A 114 -5.11 -2.86 15.97
N ASP A 115 -6.08 -2.32 16.69
CA ASP A 115 -6.28 -0.87 16.87
C ASP A 115 -5.07 -0.23 17.56
N ARG A 116 -4.51 -0.89 18.58
CA ARG A 116 -3.30 -0.41 19.25
C ARG A 116 -2.12 -0.34 18.29
N MET A 117 -1.93 -1.37 17.47
CA MET A 117 -0.84 -1.41 16.50
C MET A 117 -1.00 -0.33 15.43
N LEU A 118 -2.22 -0.14 14.91
CA LEU A 118 -2.52 0.93 13.95
C LEU A 118 -2.24 2.31 14.55
N ASN A 119 -2.67 2.56 15.79
CA ASN A 119 -2.41 3.83 16.47
C ASN A 119 -0.92 4.09 16.69
N LEU A 120 -0.14 3.05 17.00
CA LEU A 120 1.32 3.16 17.10
C LEU A 120 1.94 3.56 15.76
N ILE A 121 1.56 2.89 14.67
CA ILE A 121 2.02 3.21 13.32
C ILE A 121 1.69 4.67 12.96
N LEU A 122 0.47 5.12 13.23
CA LEU A 122 0.05 6.50 12.96
C LEU A 122 0.80 7.54 13.83
N ALA A 123 1.21 7.17 15.05
CA ALA A 123 2.06 8.02 15.88
C ALA A 123 3.48 8.13 15.28
N LEU A 124 4.07 7.00 14.90
CA LEU A 124 5.39 6.97 14.27
C LEU A 124 5.41 7.70 12.92
N ASP A 125 4.33 7.65 12.15
CA ASP A 125 4.21 8.42 10.91
C ASP A 125 4.35 9.94 11.18
N LYS A 126 3.76 10.42 12.28
CA LYS A 126 3.89 11.84 12.66
C LYS A 126 5.32 12.17 13.05
N ASP A 127 5.98 11.27 13.77
CA ASP A 127 7.38 11.44 14.16
C ASP A 127 8.30 11.44 12.94
N ILE A 128 8.08 10.53 11.98
CA ILE A 128 8.80 10.48 10.70
C ILE A 128 8.65 11.81 9.95
N ILE A 129 7.41 12.32 9.82
CA ILE A 129 7.16 13.60 9.14
C ILE A 129 7.94 14.73 9.83
N ALA A 130 7.91 14.80 11.16
CA ALA A 130 8.62 15.82 11.93
C ALA A 130 10.14 15.75 11.71
N VAL A 131 10.71 14.54 11.72
CA VAL A 131 12.15 14.32 11.51
C VAL A 131 12.56 14.69 10.08
N ILE A 132 11.78 14.30 9.08
CA ILE A 132 12.03 14.67 7.67
C ILE A 132 12.00 16.19 7.50
N ASP A 133 11.02 16.86 8.09
CA ASP A 133 10.90 18.32 8.03
C ASP A 133 12.07 19.01 8.72
N GLU A 134 12.51 18.51 9.87
CA GLU A 134 13.71 19.01 10.56
C GLU A 134 14.96 18.87 9.68
N ASN A 135 15.17 17.71 9.06
CA ASN A 135 16.30 17.46 8.17
C ASN A 135 16.27 18.36 6.94
N ARG A 136 15.09 18.54 6.33
CA ARG A 136 14.90 19.49 5.24
C ARG A 136 15.28 20.91 5.65
N GLN A 137 14.87 21.35 6.85
CA GLN A 137 15.22 22.69 7.34
C GLN A 137 16.73 22.85 7.56
N LYS A 138 17.41 21.83 8.11
CA LYS A 138 18.87 21.81 8.29
C LYS A 138 19.60 21.96 6.95
N ILE A 139 19.20 21.19 5.94
CA ILE A 139 19.78 21.25 4.58
C ILE A 139 19.57 22.62 3.94
N LEU A 140 18.37 23.20 4.06
CA LEU A 140 18.11 24.54 3.51
C LEU A 140 18.91 25.63 4.22
N ALA A 141 19.10 25.51 5.53
CA ALA A 141 19.93 26.44 6.29
C ALA A 141 21.41 26.36 5.89
N SER A 142 21.95 25.15 5.75
CA SER A 142 23.34 24.93 5.33
C SER A 142 23.60 25.40 3.89
N LEU A 143 22.64 25.19 2.99
CA LEU A 143 22.72 25.69 1.62
C LEU A 143 22.73 27.23 1.59
N LYS A 144 21.86 27.89 2.36
CA LYS A 144 21.84 29.36 2.48
C LYS A 144 23.16 29.90 3.02
N ALA A 145 23.74 29.25 4.02
CA ALA A 145 25.03 29.62 4.58
C ALA A 145 26.14 29.49 3.52
N THR A 146 26.19 28.35 2.81
CA THR A 146 27.16 28.10 1.73
C THR A 146 27.04 29.13 0.60
N VAL A 147 25.82 29.47 0.18
CA VAL A 147 25.58 30.49 -0.87
C VAL A 147 26.05 31.87 -0.40
N ARG A 148 25.77 32.22 0.86
CA ARG A 148 26.23 33.49 1.45
C ARG A 148 27.76 33.54 1.52
N GLU A 149 28.41 32.45 1.94
CA GLU A 149 29.86 32.36 2.01
C GLU A 149 30.51 32.48 0.64
N LYS A 150 29.99 31.79 -0.39
CA LYS A 150 30.45 31.95 -1.79
C LYS A 150 30.31 33.38 -2.31
N LYS A 151 29.27 34.10 -1.88
CA LYS A 151 29.07 35.51 -2.22
C LYS A 151 30.10 36.43 -1.54
N ILE A 152 30.47 36.14 -0.29
CA ILE A 152 31.45 36.92 0.49
C ILE A 152 32.89 36.66 0.00
N THR A 153 33.21 35.40 -0.29
CA THR A 153 34.55 34.95 -0.69
C THR A 153 34.88 35.24 -2.16
N GLY A 154 33.93 35.75 -2.95
CA GLY A 154 34.22 36.31 -4.27
C GLY A 154 34.55 35.31 -5.38
N TYR A 155 34.43 33.99 -5.14
CA TYR A 155 34.65 32.93 -6.13
C TYR A 155 33.70 32.96 -7.36
N GLY A 156 32.83 33.97 -7.46
CA GLY A 156 31.83 34.14 -8.53
C GLY A 156 32.10 35.28 -9.52
N ASN A 157 33.25 35.94 -9.52
CA ASN A 157 33.54 36.98 -10.51
C ASN A 157 34.85 36.70 -11.28
N PRO A 158 34.81 36.05 -12.45
CA PRO A 158 35.91 36.17 -13.39
C PRO A 158 35.89 37.59 -13.94
N VAL A 159 36.66 38.50 -13.31
CA VAL A 159 37.00 39.79 -13.90
C VAL A 159 37.99 39.54 -15.04
N GLY A 160 37.49 38.96 -16.12
CA GLY A 160 38.16 38.83 -17.41
C GLY A 160 38.00 40.12 -18.19
N HIS A 161 38.71 41.16 -17.77
CA HIS A 161 39.24 42.27 -18.56
C HIS A 161 38.43 42.66 -19.81
N SER A 162 37.60 43.71 -19.68
CA SER A 162 37.13 44.48 -20.81
C SER A 162 38.32 45.06 -21.59
N GLY A 163 38.68 44.44 -22.71
CA GLY A 163 39.67 44.96 -23.64
C GLY A 163 39.13 46.21 -24.34
N LYS A 164 39.43 47.39 -23.78
CA LYS A 164 39.42 48.68 -24.49
C LYS A 164 40.58 49.52 -23.96
N TYR A 165 41.09 50.40 -24.83
CA TYR A 165 42.35 51.15 -24.78
C TYR A 165 43.53 50.28 -25.32
N LEU A 166 44.06 50.55 -26.51
CA LEU A 166 44.57 51.83 -26.98
C LEU A 166 44.14 52.18 -28.42
N ASP A 167 43.61 53.40 -28.56
CA ASP A 167 43.61 54.20 -29.77
C ASP A 167 45.05 54.67 -30.00
N SER A 168 45.67 54.25 -31.10
CA SER A 168 46.96 54.77 -31.54
C SER A 168 46.72 55.67 -32.74
N LYS A 169 46.68 56.99 -32.48
CA LYS A 169 47.02 58.00 -33.48
C LYS A 169 48.54 58.06 -33.60
N GLU A 170 49.05 57.66 -34.76
CA GLU A 170 49.94 58.42 -35.67
C GLU A 170 50.38 57.53 -36.84
#